data_AF-A0A662GUI5-F1
#
_entry.id   AF-A0A662GUI5-F1
#
_cell.length_a   1.000
_cell.length_b   1.000
_cell.length_c   1.000
_cell.angle_alpha   90.00
_cell.angle_beta   90.00
_cell.angle_gamma   90.00
#
_symmetry.space_group_name_H-M   'P 1'
#
loop_
_entity.id
_entity.type
_entity.pdbx_description
1 polymer ?
#
loop_
_entity_poly.entity_id
_entity_poly.type
_entity_poly.pdbx_seq_one_letter_code
_entity_poly.pdbx_strand_id
1 'polypeptide(L)'
;MRPAQVAALALLAALAAPTQLAAEPMYSYWLSSQYKLVVAYGSEAIINGTYSFTVDFTALVAMKIDELRVQLWLVRGTSYRSLLSATLARNVTVGAGWALSRTFSVAVRGDPRADPILLRVAVSVTVNETNLASTHELALAPVRPRSYDSLVERVGQLESEVSELEGELKRARASYHELLGNYSELSSSREELRGRYEALLREYEARLAELEALRSRLGLALVNCSRLSRQLEELRSELERVQGLYLEFKSKYEELSGRYEQLLMAKEKLSNRLSMVSSAATALGLILAATASALVYLLRERVRPPRAKGASEREQPSPPKVSSREGPR
;
A
#
# COMPACT_ATOMS: atom_id res chain seq x y z
N MET A 1 67.05 45.39 46.06
CA MET A 1 66.29 44.12 46.03
C MET A 1 67.11 43.03 46.71
N ARG A 2 66.50 41.94 47.20
CA ARG A 2 67.22 40.91 47.98
C ARG A 2 67.89 39.88 47.07
N PRO A 3 69.09 39.34 47.41
CA PRO A 3 69.78 38.36 46.57
C PRO A 3 68.96 37.08 46.31
N ALA A 4 68.09 36.70 47.25
CA ALA A 4 67.14 35.59 47.08
C ALA A 4 66.20 35.74 45.86
N GLN A 5 65.87 36.96 45.44
CA GLN A 5 65.01 37.20 44.28
C GLN A 5 65.73 36.92 42.95
N VAL A 6 67.05 37.17 42.89
CA VAL A 6 67.89 36.85 41.72
C VAL A 6 68.08 35.33 41.61
N ALA A 7 68.32 34.65 42.74
CA ALA A 7 68.40 33.19 42.78
C ALA A 7 67.10 32.50 42.33
N ALA A 8 65.94 33.00 42.75
CA ALA A 8 64.63 32.47 42.33
C ALA A 8 64.38 32.63 40.82
N LEU A 9 64.74 33.78 40.25
CA LEU A 9 64.64 34.02 38.79
C LEU A 9 65.60 33.15 37.98
N ALA A 10 66.81 32.90 38.47
CA ALA A 10 67.75 31.97 37.84
C ALA A 10 67.24 30.51 37.85
N LEU A 11 66.60 30.08 38.95
CA LEU A 11 66.00 28.74 39.05
C LEU A 11 64.80 28.57 38.10
N LEU A 12 63.95 29.61 37.98
CA LEU A 12 62.81 29.61 37.05
C LEU A 12 63.23 29.62 35.58
N ALA A 13 64.33 30.30 35.23
CA ALA A 13 64.87 30.29 33.87
C ALA A 13 65.37 28.89 33.44
N ALA A 14 65.89 28.09 34.37
CA ALA A 14 66.31 26.71 34.10
C ALA A 14 65.13 25.75 33.85
N LEU A 15 63.93 26.09 34.34
CA LEU A 15 62.71 25.28 34.19
C LEU A 15 61.91 25.63 32.91
N ALA A 16 62.41 26.56 32.08
CA ALA A 16 61.79 27.01 30.84
C ALA A 16 62.44 26.40 29.57
N ALA A 17 63.27 25.36 29.71
CA ALA A 17 63.67 24.55 28.57
C ALA A 17 62.46 23.74 28.07
N PRO A 18 62.13 23.77 26.76
CA PRO A 18 60.99 23.02 26.25
C PRO A 18 61.27 21.52 26.38
N THR A 19 60.51 20.84 27.24
CA THR A 19 60.49 19.38 27.33
C THR A 19 59.83 18.80 26.10
N GLN A 20 60.56 18.77 24.99
CA GLN A 20 60.30 17.81 23.91
C GLN A 20 60.30 16.42 24.54
N LEU A 21 59.28 15.62 24.26
CA LEU A 21 59.28 14.19 24.60
C LEU A 21 60.26 13.48 23.64
N ALA A 22 61.55 13.69 23.87
CA ALA A 22 62.58 12.81 23.33
C ALA A 22 62.46 11.47 24.07
N ALA A 23 62.43 10.37 23.32
CA ALA A 23 62.58 9.04 23.89
C ALA A 23 63.86 8.97 24.74
N GLU A 24 63.84 8.16 25.81
CA GLU A 24 64.97 8.07 26.74
C GLU A 24 66.29 7.82 25.98
N PRO A 25 67.34 8.61 26.23
CA PRO A 25 68.58 8.51 25.47
C PRO A 25 69.19 7.13 25.67
N MET A 26 69.52 6.47 24.56
CA MET A 26 70.25 5.22 24.59
C MET A 26 71.70 5.50 25.01
N TYR A 27 72.25 4.62 25.84
CA TYR A 27 73.62 4.73 26.33
C TYR A 27 74.49 3.59 25.80
N SER A 28 75.76 3.92 25.56
CA SER A 28 76.83 2.97 25.28
C SER A 28 78.03 3.33 26.15
N TYR A 29 78.80 2.32 26.58
CA TYR A 29 79.92 2.53 27.48
C TYR A 29 81.09 1.62 27.12
N TRP A 30 82.30 2.18 27.25
CA TRP A 30 83.56 1.45 27.17
C TRP A 30 84.40 1.83 28.38
N LEU A 31 84.96 0.82 29.06
CA LEU A 31 85.77 1.00 30.25
C LEU A 31 87.10 0.27 30.07
N SER A 32 88.19 0.98 30.28
CA SER A 32 89.56 0.46 30.31
C SER A 32 90.19 0.75 31.66
N SER A 33 91.42 0.28 31.91
CA SER A 33 92.16 0.66 33.13
C SER A 33 92.69 2.10 33.09
N GLN A 34 92.74 2.73 31.91
CA GLN A 34 93.23 4.09 31.71
C GLN A 34 92.12 5.14 31.64
N TYR A 35 90.99 4.82 30.98
CA TYR A 35 89.89 5.76 30.75
C TYR A 35 88.50 5.08 30.69
N LYS A 36 87.48 5.88 30.93
CA LYS A 36 86.06 5.59 30.68
C LYS A 36 85.56 6.45 29.50
N LEU A 37 84.78 5.86 28.60
CA LEU A 37 84.07 6.53 27.52
C LEU A 37 82.59 6.15 27.59
N VAL A 38 81.69 7.13 27.52
CA VAL A 38 80.25 6.93 27.42
C VAL A 38 79.73 7.76 26.24
N VAL A 39 78.78 7.21 25.49
CA VAL A 39 78.04 7.98 24.48
C VAL A 39 76.53 7.80 24.71
N ALA A 40 75.84 8.93 24.83
CA ALA A 40 74.38 9.03 24.92
C ALA A 40 73.79 9.53 23.59
N TYR A 41 72.76 8.88 23.06
CA TYR A 41 72.27 9.10 21.70
C TYR A 41 70.76 8.80 21.54
N GLY A 42 70.11 9.41 20.55
CA GLY A 42 68.70 9.14 20.25
C GLY A 42 68.50 7.82 19.49
N SER A 43 67.38 7.13 19.74
CA SER A 43 67.06 5.80 19.18
C SER A 43 66.76 5.78 17.68
N GLU A 44 66.30 6.90 17.10
CA GLU A 44 66.11 7.07 15.66
C GLU A 44 66.57 8.45 15.16
N ALA A 45 66.86 8.54 13.87
CA ALA A 45 67.33 9.76 13.22
C ALA A 45 66.41 10.16 12.06
N ILE A 46 65.88 11.39 12.09
CA ILE A 46 64.90 11.86 11.10
C ILE A 46 65.62 12.59 9.95
N ILE A 47 65.26 12.26 8.70
CA ILE A 47 65.81 12.91 7.50
C ILE A 47 65.47 14.40 7.48
N ASN A 48 66.47 15.22 7.17
CA ASN A 48 66.48 16.68 7.26
C ASN A 48 66.26 17.25 8.69
N GLY A 49 66.12 16.38 9.70
CA GLY A 49 66.17 16.75 11.11
C GLY A 49 67.59 16.90 11.64
N THR A 50 67.70 17.43 12.86
CA THR A 50 68.92 17.47 13.65
C THR A 50 68.98 16.26 14.57
N TYR A 51 69.99 15.40 14.37
CA TYR A 51 70.29 14.30 15.28
C TYR A 51 71.35 14.72 16.28
N SER A 52 71.16 14.41 17.56
CA SER A 52 72.06 14.79 18.65
C SER A 52 72.60 13.59 19.40
N PHE A 53 73.86 13.70 19.86
CA PHE A 53 74.51 12.74 20.72
C PHE A 53 75.57 13.43 21.59
N THR A 54 75.80 12.90 22.79
CA THR A 54 76.79 13.41 23.74
C THR A 54 77.89 12.38 23.95
N VAL A 55 79.15 12.83 23.91
CA VAL A 55 80.34 12.00 24.17
C VAL A 55 80.96 12.46 25.49
N ASP A 56 81.03 11.55 26.45
CA ASP A 56 81.64 11.77 27.76
C ASP A 56 82.90 10.92 27.90
N PHE A 57 84.05 11.58 28.10
CA PHE A 57 85.34 10.93 28.35
C PHE A 57 85.79 11.23 29.79
N THR A 58 86.42 10.25 30.45
CA THR A 58 87.02 10.44 31.78
C THR A 58 88.34 9.69 31.89
N ALA A 59 89.42 10.41 32.19
CA ALA A 59 90.72 9.83 32.48
C ALA A 59 90.71 9.25 33.90
N LEU A 60 91.01 7.95 34.04
CA LEU A 60 91.11 7.27 35.35
C LEU A 60 92.54 7.35 35.91
N VAL A 61 93.53 7.57 35.05
CA VAL A 61 94.95 7.72 35.35
C VAL A 61 95.46 9.01 34.69
N ALA A 62 96.50 9.63 35.26
CA ALA A 62 97.17 10.76 34.61
C ALA A 62 97.78 10.33 33.27
N MET A 63 97.55 11.11 32.21
CA MET A 63 97.92 10.75 30.84
C MET A 63 98.11 11.99 29.96
N LYS A 64 98.71 11.80 28.78
CA LYS A 64 98.72 12.79 27.70
C LYS A 64 97.76 12.34 26.61
N ILE A 65 96.75 13.16 26.31
CA ILE A 65 95.85 12.93 25.18
C ILE A 65 96.51 13.48 23.93
N ASP A 66 97.01 12.59 23.08
CA ASP A 66 97.61 12.94 21.79
C ASP A 66 96.54 13.37 20.80
N GLU A 67 95.50 12.56 20.64
CA GLU A 67 94.29 12.92 19.90
C GLU A 67 93.08 12.11 20.38
N LEU A 68 92.02 12.82 20.77
CA LEU A 68 90.67 12.29 20.97
C LEU A 68 89.78 12.83 19.83
N ARG A 69 89.38 11.99 18.88
CA ARG A 69 88.63 12.37 17.67
C ARG A 69 87.31 11.60 17.56
N VAL A 70 86.24 12.32 17.25
CA VAL A 70 84.89 11.79 17.03
C VAL A 70 84.52 11.97 15.56
N GLN A 71 84.02 10.92 14.92
CA GLN A 71 83.57 10.95 13.52
C GLN A 71 82.20 10.28 13.39
N LEU A 72 81.27 10.95 12.70
CA LEU A 72 79.93 10.44 12.42
C LEU A 72 79.81 10.17 10.92
N TRP A 73 79.25 9.02 10.56
CA TRP A 73 79.11 8.55 9.18
C TRP A 73 77.69 8.06 8.92
N LEU A 74 77.13 8.39 7.77
CA LEU A 74 75.97 7.69 7.20
C LEU A 74 76.50 6.51 6.39
N VAL A 75 75.98 5.31 6.63
CA VAL A 75 76.41 4.06 5.98
C VAL A 75 75.33 3.54 5.06
N ARG A 76 75.65 3.33 3.78
CA ARG A 76 74.74 2.80 2.77
C ARG A 76 75.43 1.69 1.99
N GLY A 77 75.16 0.44 2.36
CA GLY A 77 75.85 -0.73 1.82
C GLY A 77 77.36 -0.63 2.06
N THR A 78 78.15 -0.52 0.98
CA THR A 78 79.60 -0.33 1.02
C THR A 78 80.05 1.14 1.03
N SER A 79 79.12 2.10 0.94
CA SER A 79 79.44 3.53 0.87
C SER A 79 79.29 4.23 2.24
N TYR A 80 80.26 5.08 2.56
CA TYR A 80 80.35 5.84 3.81
C TYR A 80 80.39 7.33 3.51
N ARG A 81 79.50 8.11 4.13
CA ARG A 81 79.48 9.58 3.99
C ARG A 81 79.67 10.23 5.34
N SER A 82 80.74 10.99 5.52
CA SER A 82 80.96 11.73 6.77
C SER A 82 79.88 12.80 6.94
N LEU A 83 79.26 12.80 8.12
CA LEU A 83 78.32 13.83 8.58
C LEU A 83 78.99 14.79 9.57
N LEU A 84 80.02 14.31 10.29
CA LEU A 84 80.81 15.07 11.26
C LEU A 84 82.21 14.46 11.37
N SER A 85 83.23 15.30 11.57
CA SER A 85 84.54 14.89 12.05
C SER A 85 85.11 16.01 12.93
N ALA A 86 85.29 15.76 14.23
CA ALA A 86 85.70 16.75 15.21
C ALA A 86 86.75 16.18 16.18
N THR A 87 87.79 16.95 16.48
CA THR A 87 88.77 16.62 17.53
C THR A 87 88.31 17.27 18.84
N LEU A 88 88.13 16.46 19.88
CA LEU A 88 87.72 16.87 21.22
C LEU A 88 88.89 17.43 22.04
N ALA A 89 90.05 16.77 21.97
CA ALA A 89 91.30 17.17 22.61
C ALA A 89 92.50 16.68 21.77
N ARG A 90 93.60 17.43 21.79
CA ARG A 90 94.86 17.10 21.10
C ARG A 90 96.04 17.71 21.86
N ASN A 91 97.08 16.94 22.09
CA ASN A 91 98.28 17.30 22.88
C ASN A 91 97.97 17.89 24.27
N VAL A 92 97.01 17.33 25.01
CA VAL A 92 96.61 17.81 26.35
C VAL A 92 97.07 16.84 27.44
N THR A 93 97.88 17.29 28.38
CA THR A 93 98.20 16.53 29.62
C THR A 93 97.08 16.67 30.64
N VAL A 94 96.56 15.56 31.14
CA VAL A 94 95.41 15.51 32.05
C VAL A 94 95.71 14.65 33.28
N GLY A 95 95.14 15.03 34.43
CA GLY A 95 95.23 14.26 35.68
C GLY A 95 94.18 13.14 35.77
N ALA A 96 94.37 12.23 36.72
CA ALA A 96 93.34 11.26 37.09
C ALA A 96 92.07 11.99 37.58
N GLY A 97 90.90 11.51 37.16
CA GLY A 97 89.61 12.15 37.44
C GLY A 97 89.22 13.28 36.47
N TRP A 98 90.09 13.66 35.52
CA TRP A 98 89.75 14.67 34.50
C TRP A 98 88.65 14.15 33.56
N ALA A 99 87.61 14.95 33.35
CA ALA A 99 86.46 14.60 32.52
C ALA A 99 86.18 15.66 31.46
N LEU A 100 85.67 15.21 30.30
CA LEU A 100 85.23 16.05 29.19
C LEU A 100 83.91 15.50 28.66
N SER A 101 82.85 16.30 28.77
CA SER A 101 81.55 16.05 28.13
C SER A 101 81.40 16.98 26.93
N ARG A 102 80.89 16.48 25.81
CA ARG A 102 80.49 17.34 24.66
C ARG A 102 79.33 16.75 23.87
N THR A 103 78.25 17.52 23.78
CA THR A 103 77.13 17.27 22.86
C THR A 103 77.47 17.77 21.45
N PHE A 104 77.08 16.99 20.45
CA PHE A 104 77.10 17.33 19.04
C PHE A 104 75.68 17.27 18.48
N SER A 105 75.35 18.21 17.58
CA SER A 105 74.09 18.25 16.85
C SER A 105 74.39 18.31 15.34
N VAL A 106 73.86 17.37 14.57
CA VAL A 106 74.23 17.13 13.17
C VAL A 106 72.98 17.01 12.31
N ALA A 107 72.92 17.75 11.18
CA ALA A 107 71.79 17.72 10.27
C ALA A 107 71.86 16.49 9.34
N VAL A 108 70.91 15.55 9.46
CA VAL A 108 70.91 14.28 8.72
C VAL A 108 70.29 14.47 7.34
N ARG A 109 71.08 14.97 6.37
CA ARG A 109 70.64 15.21 4.99
C ARG A 109 70.92 13.99 4.10
N GLY A 110 69.90 13.19 3.77
CA GLY A 110 70.06 11.93 3.04
C GLY A 110 68.87 11.52 2.16
N ASP A 111 69.08 10.45 1.38
CA ASP A 111 68.09 9.75 0.54
C ASP A 111 67.28 8.77 1.41
N PRO A 112 65.96 8.58 1.25
CA PRO A 112 65.10 7.93 2.25
C PRO A 112 65.13 6.40 2.24
N ARG A 113 66.33 5.83 2.44
CA ARG A 113 66.56 4.40 2.67
C ARG A 113 67.03 4.18 4.11
N ALA A 114 66.93 2.94 4.60
CA ALA A 114 67.26 2.57 5.97
C ALA A 114 68.78 2.47 6.21
N ASP A 115 69.47 3.58 5.96
CA ASP A 115 70.91 3.74 6.12
C ASP A 115 71.21 4.05 7.60
N PRO A 116 71.97 3.22 8.35
CA PRO A 116 72.29 3.51 9.75
C PRO A 116 73.36 4.61 9.90
N ILE A 117 73.27 5.34 11.00
CA ILE A 117 74.32 6.25 11.46
C ILE A 117 75.37 5.45 12.24
N LEU A 118 76.62 5.47 11.78
CA LEU A 118 77.78 4.89 12.45
C LEU A 118 78.61 5.99 13.12
N LEU A 119 78.84 5.85 14.41
CA LEU A 119 79.82 6.63 15.17
C LEU A 119 81.14 5.87 15.24
N ARG A 120 82.25 6.58 15.01
CA ARG A 120 83.60 6.12 15.31
C ARG A 120 84.26 7.11 16.28
N VAL A 121 84.72 6.62 17.42
CA VAL A 121 85.51 7.40 18.39
C VAL A 121 86.93 6.83 18.43
N ALA A 122 87.90 7.63 18.00
CA ALA A 122 89.32 7.30 18.05
C ALA A 122 89.98 8.00 19.24
N VAL A 123 90.66 7.22 20.08
CA VAL A 123 91.31 7.63 21.32
C VAL A 123 92.79 7.26 21.23
N SER A 124 93.66 8.25 21.11
CA SER A 124 95.12 8.12 21.14
C SER A 124 95.67 8.85 22.37
N VAL A 125 96.30 8.11 23.28
CA VAL A 125 96.83 8.63 24.55
C VAL A 125 98.21 8.05 24.86
N THR A 126 99.10 8.87 25.42
CA THR A 126 100.36 8.43 26.02
C THR A 126 100.17 8.20 27.53
N VAL A 127 100.54 7.01 28.00
CA VAL A 127 100.53 6.63 29.43
C VAL A 127 101.86 5.97 29.75
N ASN A 128 102.62 6.51 30.72
CA ASN A 128 103.93 6.00 31.14
C ASN A 128 104.84 5.68 29.94
N GLU A 129 105.04 6.67 29.06
CA GLU A 129 105.82 6.59 27.80
C GLU A 129 105.28 5.62 26.72
N THR A 130 104.27 4.81 27.02
CA THR A 130 103.59 3.94 26.03
C THR A 130 102.49 4.68 25.27
N ASN A 131 102.47 4.55 23.95
CA ASN A 131 101.38 5.05 23.10
C ASN A 131 100.25 4.01 23.02
N LEU A 132 99.04 4.41 23.40
CA LEU A 132 97.83 3.59 23.35
C LEU A 132 96.82 4.21 22.38
N ALA A 133 96.67 3.59 21.21
CA ALA A 133 95.64 3.93 20.23
C ALA A 133 94.50 2.90 20.27
N SER A 134 93.27 3.38 20.38
CA SER A 134 92.06 2.56 20.42
C SER A 134 90.94 3.23 19.61
N THR A 135 90.13 2.44 18.92
CA THR A 135 89.03 2.93 18.09
C THR A 135 87.77 2.15 18.43
N HIS A 136 86.73 2.85 18.85
CA HIS A 136 85.42 2.28 19.17
C HIS A 136 84.43 2.64 18.06
N GLU A 137 83.62 1.68 17.64
CA GLU A 137 82.59 1.85 16.62
C GLU A 137 81.23 1.44 17.16
N LEU A 138 80.20 2.20 16.79
CA LEU A 138 78.83 1.98 17.24
C LEU A 138 77.84 2.43 16.17
N ALA A 139 76.93 1.55 15.77
CA ALA A 139 75.72 1.95 15.05
C ALA A 139 74.76 2.60 16.06
N LEU A 140 74.47 3.90 15.89
CA LEU A 140 73.63 4.65 16.82
C LEU A 140 72.14 4.46 16.53
N ALA A 141 71.72 4.71 15.28
CA ALA A 141 70.32 4.82 14.92
C ALA A 141 70.08 4.54 13.43
N PRO A 142 68.95 3.93 13.04
CA PRO A 142 68.49 3.92 11.66
C PRO A 142 67.98 5.31 11.26
N VAL A 143 68.27 5.74 10.03
CA VAL A 143 67.69 6.96 9.46
C VAL A 143 66.31 6.67 8.87
N ARG A 144 65.31 7.52 9.19
CA ARG A 144 63.92 7.40 8.73
C ARG A 144 63.37 8.71 8.14
N PRO A 145 62.43 8.64 7.17
CA PRO A 145 61.77 9.83 6.60
C PRO A 145 60.69 10.44 7.50
N ARG A 146 60.21 9.71 8.52
CA ARG A 146 59.27 10.15 9.56
C ARG A 146 59.64 9.46 10.88
N SER A 147 59.26 10.05 12.01
CA SER A 147 59.40 9.38 13.31
C SER A 147 58.42 8.22 13.46
N TYR A 148 58.72 7.32 14.39
CA TYR A 148 57.80 6.24 14.79
C TYR A 148 56.50 6.80 15.37
N ASP A 149 56.58 7.81 16.24
CA ASP A 149 55.40 8.37 16.92
C ASP A 149 54.41 8.99 15.93
N SER A 150 54.90 9.73 14.92
CA SER A 150 54.06 10.30 13.86
C SER A 150 53.39 9.22 12.99
N LEU A 151 53.98 8.02 12.90
CA LEU A 151 53.35 6.87 12.25
C LEU A 151 52.25 6.27 13.14
N VAL A 152 52.49 6.15 14.45
CA VAL A 152 51.50 5.66 15.43
C VAL A 152 50.27 6.60 15.49
N GLU A 153 50.50 7.91 15.60
CA GLU A 153 49.42 8.92 15.50
C GLU A 153 48.61 8.76 14.22
N ARG A 154 49.28 8.56 13.08
CA ARG A 154 48.60 8.40 11.79
C ARG A 154 47.83 7.08 11.68
N VAL A 155 48.30 6.01 12.31
CA VAL A 155 47.56 4.74 12.40
C VAL A 155 46.29 4.93 13.25
N GLY A 156 46.39 5.54 14.44
CA GLY A 156 45.20 5.79 15.28
C GLY A 156 44.17 6.74 14.63
N GLN A 157 44.62 7.70 13.81
CA GLN A 157 43.72 8.50 12.96
C GLN A 157 42.97 7.63 11.94
N LEU A 158 43.69 6.77 11.20
CA LEU A 158 43.10 5.89 10.19
C LEU A 158 42.17 4.84 10.79
N GLU A 159 42.50 4.28 11.96
CA GLU A 159 41.63 3.37 12.72
C GLU A 159 40.32 4.06 13.14
N SER A 160 40.39 5.35 13.51
CA SER A 160 39.21 6.17 13.82
C SER A 160 38.36 6.44 12.56
N GLU A 161 38.99 6.89 11.46
CA GLU A 161 38.32 7.11 10.16
C GLU A 161 37.60 5.84 9.67
N VAL A 162 38.22 4.66 9.79
CA VAL A 162 37.62 3.36 9.42
C VAL A 162 36.43 3.01 10.32
N SER A 163 36.52 3.25 11.63
CA SER A 163 35.43 2.99 12.59
C SER A 163 34.20 3.85 12.31
N GLU A 164 34.39 5.13 11.96
CA GLU A 164 33.32 6.03 11.58
C GLU A 164 32.63 5.60 10.27
N LEU A 165 33.42 5.26 9.23
CA LEU A 165 32.92 4.76 7.95
C LEU A 165 32.17 3.43 8.07
N GLU A 166 32.63 2.52 8.94
CA GLU A 166 31.87 1.32 9.29
C GLU A 166 30.52 1.65 9.94
N GLY A 167 30.49 2.65 10.82
CA GLY A 167 29.26 3.16 11.44
C GLY A 167 28.28 3.72 10.41
N GLU A 168 28.75 4.52 9.46
CA GLU A 168 27.95 5.05 8.36
C GLU A 168 27.42 3.95 7.45
N LEU A 169 28.27 2.98 7.06
CA LEU A 169 27.87 1.84 6.24
C LEU A 169 26.77 1.00 6.91
N LYS A 170 26.83 0.82 8.24
CA LYS A 170 25.79 0.14 9.02
C LYS A 170 24.47 0.92 9.02
N ARG A 171 24.51 2.26 9.19
CA ARG A 171 23.32 3.13 9.09
C ARG A 171 22.69 3.11 7.69
N ALA A 172 23.50 3.23 6.64
CA ALA A 172 23.06 3.22 5.25
C ALA A 172 22.42 1.88 4.83
N ARG A 173 22.94 0.76 5.34
CA ARG A 173 22.30 -0.56 5.13
C ARG A 173 20.96 -0.67 5.84
N ALA A 174 20.83 -0.13 7.06
CA ALA A 174 19.57 -0.13 7.78
C ALA A 174 18.49 0.68 7.04
N SER A 175 18.78 1.91 6.62
CA SER A 175 17.82 2.75 5.88
C SER A 175 17.47 2.19 4.50
N TYR A 176 18.41 1.48 3.83
CA TYR A 176 18.11 0.74 2.60
C TYR A 176 17.10 -0.39 2.84
N HIS A 177 17.24 -1.18 3.91
CA HIS A 177 16.29 -2.24 4.24
C HIS A 177 14.91 -1.70 4.66
N GLU A 178 14.88 -0.60 5.41
CA GLU A 178 13.64 0.12 5.76
C GLU A 178 12.91 0.62 4.51
N LEU A 179 13.63 1.30 3.60
CA LEU A 179 13.07 1.79 2.34
C LEU A 179 12.56 0.64 1.43
N LEU A 180 13.25 -0.50 1.42
CA LEU A 180 12.83 -1.70 0.69
C LEU A 180 11.56 -2.33 1.27
N GLY A 181 11.39 -2.30 2.60
CA GLY A 181 10.15 -2.68 3.28
C GLY A 181 8.99 -1.75 2.91
N ASN A 182 9.19 -0.44 3.08
CA ASN A 182 8.19 0.58 2.72
C ASN A 182 7.76 0.48 1.24
N TYR A 183 8.69 0.14 0.34
CA TYR A 183 8.39 -0.09 -1.07
C TYR A 183 7.53 -1.35 -1.31
N SER A 184 7.79 -2.45 -0.59
CA SER A 184 7.02 -3.69 -0.75
C SER A 184 5.59 -3.56 -0.18
N GLU A 185 5.43 -2.84 0.93
CA GLU A 185 4.12 -2.47 1.48
C GLU A 185 3.32 -1.58 0.52
N LEU A 186 3.94 -0.50 0.00
CA LEU A 186 3.31 0.41 -0.94
C LEU A 186 2.93 -0.30 -2.26
N SER A 187 3.76 -1.21 -2.75
CA SER A 187 3.47 -2.02 -3.93
C SER A 187 2.29 -2.97 -3.69
N SER A 188 2.16 -3.53 -2.49
CA SER A 188 1.06 -4.42 -2.11
C SER A 188 -0.25 -3.66 -1.98
N SER A 189 -0.24 -2.52 -1.29
CA SER A 189 -1.38 -1.59 -1.14
C SER A 189 -1.88 -1.07 -2.51
N ARG A 190 -0.96 -0.81 -3.45
CA ARG A 190 -1.31 -0.42 -4.83
C ARG A 190 -2.10 -1.52 -5.56
N GLU A 191 -1.67 -2.78 -5.46
CA GLU A 191 -2.36 -3.87 -6.18
C GLU A 191 -3.68 -4.25 -5.51
N GLU A 192 -3.80 -4.14 -4.18
CA GLU A 192 -5.09 -4.17 -3.48
C GLU A 192 -6.05 -3.07 -3.98
N LEU A 193 -5.58 -1.82 -4.04
CA LEU A 193 -6.39 -0.68 -4.48
C LEU A 193 -6.84 -0.85 -5.94
N ARG A 194 -5.98 -1.40 -6.80
CA ARG A 194 -6.32 -1.79 -8.17
C ARG A 194 -7.39 -2.87 -8.19
N GLY A 195 -7.26 -3.93 -7.40
CA GLY A 195 -8.26 -4.99 -7.31
C GLY A 195 -9.64 -4.47 -6.86
N ARG A 196 -9.66 -3.53 -5.89
CA ARG A 196 -10.88 -2.83 -5.45
C ARG A 196 -11.48 -1.97 -6.55
N TYR A 197 -10.65 -1.27 -7.34
CA TYR A 197 -11.10 -0.48 -8.50
C TYR A 197 -11.71 -1.37 -9.60
N GLU A 198 -11.05 -2.48 -9.96
CA GLU A 198 -11.55 -3.43 -10.95
C GLU A 198 -12.82 -4.17 -10.48
N ALA A 199 -13.03 -4.34 -9.18
CA ALA A 199 -14.29 -4.83 -8.62
C ALA A 199 -15.42 -3.79 -8.73
N LEU A 200 -15.15 -2.54 -8.29
CA LEU A 200 -16.11 -1.44 -8.34
C LEU A 200 -16.55 -1.09 -9.78
N LEU A 201 -15.65 -1.22 -10.76
CA LEU A 201 -15.98 -1.04 -12.17
C LEU A 201 -17.00 -2.09 -12.65
N ARG A 202 -16.83 -3.37 -12.29
CA ARG A 202 -17.79 -4.44 -12.63
C ARG A 202 -19.14 -4.24 -11.94
N GLU A 203 -19.15 -3.75 -10.70
CA GLU A 203 -20.40 -3.38 -10.02
C GLU A 203 -21.12 -2.24 -10.73
N TYR A 204 -20.38 -1.21 -11.17
CA TYR A 204 -20.93 -0.09 -11.96
C TYR A 204 -21.52 -0.56 -13.29
N GLU A 205 -20.80 -1.39 -14.05
CA GLU A 205 -21.28 -1.99 -15.31
C GLU A 205 -22.54 -2.82 -15.10
N ALA A 206 -22.59 -3.64 -14.05
CA ALA A 206 -23.77 -4.43 -13.70
C ALA A 206 -24.99 -3.55 -13.35
N ARG A 207 -24.80 -2.48 -12.56
CA ARG A 207 -25.88 -1.52 -12.25
C ARG A 207 -26.36 -0.76 -13.48
N LEU A 208 -25.48 -0.45 -14.43
CA LEU A 208 -25.86 0.20 -15.68
C LEU A 208 -26.75 -0.73 -16.53
N ALA A 209 -26.38 -2.01 -16.65
CA ALA A 209 -27.20 -3.02 -17.32
C ALA A 209 -28.57 -3.26 -16.62
N GLU A 210 -28.62 -3.24 -15.29
CA GLU A 210 -29.89 -3.28 -14.54
C GLU A 210 -30.80 -2.09 -14.87
N LEU A 211 -30.26 -0.88 -14.95
CA LEU A 211 -31.01 0.33 -15.31
C LEU A 211 -31.55 0.28 -16.74
N GLU A 212 -30.77 -0.24 -17.70
CA GLU A 212 -31.24 -0.44 -19.08
C GLU A 212 -32.34 -1.50 -19.17
N ALA A 213 -32.24 -2.59 -18.42
CA ALA A 213 -33.28 -3.62 -18.31
C ALA A 213 -34.56 -3.06 -17.68
N LEU A 214 -34.45 -2.25 -16.62
CA LEU A 214 -35.59 -1.57 -15.98
C LEU A 214 -36.26 -0.57 -16.94
N ARG A 215 -35.47 0.25 -17.65
CA ARG A 215 -35.97 1.19 -18.66
C ARG A 215 -36.72 0.47 -19.80
N SER A 216 -36.20 -0.67 -20.23
CA SER A 216 -36.83 -1.52 -21.25
C SER A 216 -38.16 -2.12 -20.76
N ARG A 217 -38.21 -2.62 -19.52
CA ARG A 217 -39.45 -3.11 -18.88
C ARG A 217 -40.49 -2.00 -18.75
N LEU A 218 -40.09 -0.78 -18.38
CA LEU A 218 -40.99 0.37 -18.28
C LEU A 218 -41.56 0.77 -19.65
N GLY A 219 -40.75 0.75 -20.71
CA GLY A 219 -41.23 0.93 -22.09
C GLY A 219 -42.28 -0.10 -22.50
N LEU A 220 -42.04 -1.38 -22.23
CA LEU A 220 -43.02 -2.46 -22.47
C LEU A 220 -44.29 -2.30 -21.62
N ALA A 221 -44.18 -1.83 -20.38
CA ALA A 221 -45.34 -1.54 -19.54
C ALA A 221 -46.21 -0.42 -20.12
N LEU A 222 -45.61 0.69 -20.58
CA LEU A 222 -46.33 1.79 -21.22
C LEU A 222 -47.07 1.35 -22.50
N VAL A 223 -46.45 0.51 -23.33
CA VAL A 223 -47.10 -0.07 -24.53
C VAL A 223 -48.24 -1.01 -24.17
N ASN A 224 -48.12 -1.78 -23.09
CA ASN A 224 -49.22 -2.61 -22.59
C ASN A 224 -50.38 -1.76 -22.04
N CYS A 225 -50.09 -0.69 -21.31
CA CYS A 225 -51.11 0.24 -20.82
C CYS A 225 -51.87 0.91 -21.97
N SER A 226 -51.18 1.43 -22.99
CA SER A 226 -51.85 2.07 -24.13
C SER A 226 -52.70 1.09 -24.94
N ARG A 227 -52.26 -0.17 -25.07
CA ARG A 227 -53.08 -1.26 -25.65
C ARG A 227 -54.32 -1.54 -24.80
N LEU A 228 -54.19 -1.66 -23.48
CA LEU A 228 -55.34 -1.89 -22.59
C LEU A 228 -56.34 -0.73 -22.59
N SER A 229 -55.87 0.52 -22.59
CA SER A 229 -56.73 1.71 -22.74
C SER A 229 -57.51 1.69 -24.04
N ARG A 230 -56.88 1.28 -25.15
CA ARG A 230 -57.54 1.13 -26.45
C ARG A 230 -58.60 0.03 -26.42
N GLN A 231 -58.27 -1.14 -25.86
CA GLN A 231 -59.23 -2.25 -25.73
C GLN A 231 -60.43 -1.87 -24.84
N LEU A 232 -60.23 -1.06 -23.80
CA LEU A 232 -61.31 -0.55 -22.94
C LEU A 232 -62.26 0.34 -23.74
N GLU A 233 -61.75 1.27 -24.55
CA GLU A 233 -62.58 2.14 -25.38
C GLU A 233 -63.29 1.39 -26.52
N GLU A 234 -62.63 0.37 -27.09
CA GLU A 234 -63.24 -0.57 -28.05
C GLU A 234 -64.41 -1.33 -27.40
N LEU A 235 -64.22 -1.97 -26.23
CA LEU A 235 -65.30 -2.64 -25.47
C LEU A 235 -66.42 -1.68 -25.06
N ARG A 236 -66.09 -0.44 -24.71
CA ARG A 236 -67.08 0.60 -24.38
C ARG A 236 -67.97 0.90 -25.59
N SER A 237 -67.39 1.09 -26.77
CA SER A 237 -68.15 1.33 -28.00
C SER A 237 -69.05 0.15 -28.36
N GLU A 238 -68.62 -1.10 -28.09
CA GLU A 238 -69.46 -2.28 -28.24
C GLU A 238 -70.62 -2.31 -27.24
N LEU A 239 -70.39 -1.93 -25.98
CA LEU A 239 -71.42 -1.86 -24.95
C LEU A 239 -72.47 -0.78 -25.26
N GLU A 240 -72.04 0.40 -25.70
CA GLU A 240 -72.94 1.48 -26.14
C GLU A 240 -73.76 1.05 -27.38
N ARG A 241 -73.14 0.34 -28.34
CA ARG A 241 -73.83 -0.27 -29.49
C ARG A 241 -74.85 -1.33 -29.07
N VAL A 242 -74.53 -2.20 -28.11
CA VAL A 242 -75.44 -3.23 -27.58
C VAL A 242 -76.61 -2.61 -26.81
N GLN A 243 -76.39 -1.54 -26.05
CA GLN A 243 -77.47 -0.76 -25.42
C GLN A 243 -78.40 -0.14 -26.46
N GLY A 244 -77.86 0.44 -27.54
CA GLY A 244 -78.65 0.96 -28.67
C GLY A 244 -79.54 -0.11 -29.30
N LEU A 245 -78.98 -1.28 -29.61
CA LEU A 245 -79.74 -2.42 -30.14
C LEU A 245 -80.81 -2.93 -29.15
N TYR A 246 -80.50 -2.97 -27.85
CA TYR A 246 -81.47 -3.36 -26.82
C TYR A 246 -82.66 -2.40 -26.76
N LEU A 247 -82.43 -1.09 -26.83
CA LEU A 247 -83.48 -0.07 -26.89
C LEU A 247 -84.32 -0.19 -28.18
N GLU A 248 -83.67 -0.45 -29.31
CA GLU A 248 -84.35 -0.69 -30.60
C GLU A 248 -85.24 -1.94 -30.55
N PHE A 249 -84.75 -3.07 -30.01
CA PHE A 249 -85.54 -4.29 -29.81
C PHE A 249 -86.67 -4.09 -28.80
N LYS A 250 -86.46 -3.33 -27.72
CA LYS A 250 -87.51 -2.98 -26.75
C LYS A 250 -88.62 -2.17 -27.41
N SER A 251 -88.27 -1.15 -28.21
CA SER A 251 -89.24 -0.35 -28.96
C SER A 251 -90.03 -1.19 -29.97
N LYS A 252 -89.36 -2.08 -30.72
CA LYS A 252 -90.04 -3.03 -31.63
C LYS A 252 -90.97 -4.01 -30.90
N TYR A 253 -90.60 -4.45 -29.69
CA TYR A 253 -91.44 -5.30 -28.86
C TYR A 253 -92.68 -4.55 -28.35
N GLU A 254 -92.51 -3.30 -27.89
CA GLU A 254 -93.62 -2.42 -27.47
C GLU A 254 -94.57 -2.12 -28.62
N GLU A 255 -94.05 -1.83 -29.82
CA GLU A 255 -94.86 -1.65 -31.02
C GLU A 255 -95.63 -2.93 -31.41
N LEU A 256 -94.97 -4.09 -31.35
CA LEU A 256 -95.59 -5.38 -31.64
C LEU A 256 -96.67 -5.75 -30.62
N SER A 257 -96.45 -5.45 -29.33
CA SER A 257 -97.45 -5.60 -28.27
C SER A 257 -98.68 -4.71 -28.52
N GLY A 258 -98.46 -3.43 -28.85
CA GLY A 258 -99.55 -2.52 -29.21
C GLY A 258 -100.34 -2.97 -30.45
N ARG A 259 -99.65 -3.49 -31.48
CA ARG A 259 -100.30 -4.12 -32.66
C ARG A 259 -101.10 -5.37 -32.27
N TYR A 260 -100.62 -6.17 -31.32
CA TYR A 260 -101.32 -7.37 -30.83
C TYR A 260 -102.57 -7.03 -30.00
N GLU A 261 -102.50 -6.00 -29.15
CA GLU A 261 -103.66 -5.44 -28.44
C GLU A 261 -104.70 -4.88 -29.42
N GLN A 262 -104.28 -4.14 -30.44
CA GLN A 262 -105.18 -3.66 -31.51
C GLN A 262 -105.86 -4.83 -32.25
N LEU A 263 -105.14 -5.93 -32.51
CA LEU A 263 -105.71 -7.15 -33.10
C LEU A 263 -106.69 -7.86 -32.17
N LEU A 264 -106.45 -7.89 -30.85
CA LEU A 264 -107.40 -8.39 -29.86
C LEU A 264 -108.69 -7.56 -29.85
N MET A 265 -108.58 -6.24 -29.76
CA MET A 265 -109.71 -5.32 -29.81
C MET A 265 -110.49 -5.42 -31.14
N ALA A 266 -109.79 -5.61 -32.26
CA ALA A 266 -110.40 -5.85 -33.56
C ALA A 266 -111.14 -7.19 -33.62
N LYS A 267 -110.55 -8.27 -33.08
CA LYS A 267 -111.18 -9.60 -32.96
C LYS A 267 -112.43 -9.57 -32.08
N GLU A 268 -112.38 -8.88 -30.94
CA GLU A 268 -113.53 -8.73 -30.05
C GLU A 268 -114.65 -7.91 -30.72
N LYS A 269 -114.30 -6.80 -31.38
CA LYS A 269 -115.24 -6.01 -32.19
C LYS A 269 -115.86 -6.82 -33.34
N LEU A 270 -115.12 -7.76 -33.93
CA LEU A 270 -115.62 -8.68 -34.95
C LEU A 270 -116.54 -9.75 -34.33
N SER A 271 -116.20 -10.28 -33.15
CA SER A 271 -117.03 -11.22 -32.38
C SER A 271 -118.37 -10.59 -31.97
N ASN A 272 -118.35 -9.35 -31.50
CA ASN A 272 -119.56 -8.60 -31.13
C ASN A 272 -120.41 -8.23 -32.36
N ARG A 273 -119.80 -8.03 -33.54
CA ARG A 273 -120.54 -7.96 -34.80
C ARG A 273 -121.13 -9.32 -35.19
N LEU A 274 -120.40 -10.42 -35.00
CA LEU A 274 -120.88 -11.76 -35.33
C LEU A 274 -122.05 -12.20 -34.43
N SER A 275 -122.03 -11.84 -33.14
CA SER A 275 -123.16 -12.09 -32.23
C SER A 275 -124.37 -11.19 -32.51
N MET A 276 -124.16 -9.94 -32.96
CA MET A 276 -125.23 -9.08 -33.47
C MET A 276 -125.84 -9.64 -34.76
N VAL A 277 -125.03 -10.16 -35.68
CA VAL A 277 -125.50 -10.80 -36.92
C VAL A 277 -126.19 -12.13 -36.62
N SER A 278 -125.69 -12.95 -35.68
CA SER A 278 -126.34 -14.23 -35.34
C SER A 278 -127.66 -14.04 -34.59
N SER A 279 -127.77 -13.04 -33.71
CA SER A 279 -129.04 -12.67 -33.07
C SER A 279 -130.04 -12.03 -34.04
N ALA A 280 -129.58 -11.24 -35.02
CA ALA A 280 -130.43 -10.81 -36.12
C ALA A 280 -130.89 -12.00 -37.00
N ALA A 281 -130.01 -12.97 -37.28
CA ALA A 281 -130.33 -14.16 -38.05
C ALA A 281 -131.29 -15.11 -37.31
N THR A 282 -131.18 -15.28 -35.99
CA THR A 282 -132.17 -16.06 -35.22
C THR A 282 -133.50 -15.32 -35.08
N ALA A 283 -133.50 -13.99 -34.96
CA ALA A 283 -134.73 -13.19 -35.01
C ALA A 283 -135.45 -13.35 -36.37
N LEU A 284 -134.71 -13.24 -37.50
CA LEU A 284 -135.25 -13.49 -38.83
C LEU A 284 -135.71 -14.95 -39.01
N GLY A 285 -134.97 -15.91 -38.46
CA GLY A 285 -135.35 -17.33 -38.45
C GLY A 285 -136.64 -17.59 -37.65
N LEU A 286 -136.84 -16.90 -36.53
CA LEU A 286 -138.07 -16.95 -35.74
C LEU A 286 -139.24 -16.28 -36.48
N ILE A 287 -139.03 -15.17 -37.19
CA ILE A 287 -140.04 -14.53 -38.05
C ILE A 287 -140.44 -15.48 -39.19
N LEU A 288 -139.47 -16.10 -39.86
CA LEU A 288 -139.74 -17.09 -40.91
C LEU A 288 -140.49 -18.31 -40.35
N ALA A 289 -140.09 -18.83 -39.19
CA ALA A 289 -140.79 -19.92 -38.50
C ALA A 289 -142.23 -19.53 -38.08
N ALA A 290 -142.46 -18.28 -37.67
CA ALA A 290 -143.79 -17.76 -37.39
C ALA A 290 -144.66 -17.70 -38.67
N THR A 291 -144.12 -17.22 -39.79
CA THR A 291 -144.85 -17.23 -41.07
C THR A 291 -145.12 -18.64 -41.60
N ALA A 292 -144.17 -19.57 -41.45
CA ALA A 292 -144.31 -20.95 -41.88
C ALA A 292 -145.33 -21.72 -41.01
N SER A 293 -145.32 -21.50 -39.70
CA SER A 293 -146.32 -22.11 -38.79
C SER A 293 -147.72 -21.52 -38.97
N ALA A 294 -147.85 -20.24 -39.29
CA ALA A 294 -149.13 -19.65 -39.71
C ALA A 294 -149.66 -20.27 -41.03
N LEU A 295 -148.77 -20.49 -42.02
CA LEU A 295 -149.12 -21.17 -43.28
C LEU A 295 -149.58 -22.62 -43.05
N VAL A 296 -148.88 -23.35 -42.18
CA VAL A 296 -149.23 -24.72 -41.76
C VAL A 296 -150.55 -24.75 -40.97
N TYR A 297 -150.87 -23.72 -40.19
CA TYR A 297 -152.14 -23.62 -39.48
C TYR A 297 -153.32 -23.50 -40.45
N LEU A 298 -153.22 -22.58 -41.42
CA LEU A 298 -154.26 -22.38 -42.45
C LEU A 298 -154.45 -23.60 -43.36
N LEU A 299 -153.39 -24.36 -43.64
CA LEU A 299 -153.49 -25.61 -44.42
C LEU A 299 -154.09 -26.79 -43.63
N ARG A 300 -154.27 -26.68 -42.31
CA ARG A 300 -154.74 -27.78 -41.44
C ARG A 300 -156.25 -27.83 -41.24
N GLU A 301 -157.00 -26.91 -41.82
CA GLU A 301 -158.46 -26.78 -41.61
C GLU A 301 -159.32 -27.63 -42.56
N ARG A 302 -158.71 -28.43 -43.44
CA ARG A 302 -159.39 -29.54 -44.15
C ARG A 302 -158.76 -30.90 -43.80
N VAL A 303 -159.64 -31.88 -43.57
CA VAL A 303 -159.40 -33.30 -43.27
C VAL A 303 -158.95 -33.63 -41.83
N ARG A 304 -159.89 -34.20 -41.07
CA ARG A 304 -159.77 -35.08 -39.88
C ARG A 304 -160.41 -36.44 -40.27
N PRO A 305 -160.44 -37.51 -39.43
CA PRO A 305 -159.57 -37.99 -38.33
C PRO A 305 -158.97 -39.38 -38.74
N PRO A 306 -158.75 -40.45 -37.91
CA PRO A 306 -158.53 -40.63 -36.45
C PRO A 306 -157.07 -41.09 -36.13
N ARG A 307 -156.54 -41.16 -34.88
CA ARG A 307 -157.02 -41.18 -33.47
C ARG A 307 -157.12 -42.56 -32.78
N ALA A 308 -155.98 -43.16 -32.44
CA ALA A 308 -155.77 -44.19 -31.39
C ALA A 308 -154.27 -44.31 -31.03
N LYS A 309 -153.81 -44.85 -29.88
CA LYS A 309 -154.21 -44.71 -28.45
C LYS A 309 -153.11 -45.34 -27.55
N GLY A 310 -152.84 -44.78 -26.36
CA GLY A 310 -151.78 -45.22 -25.40
C GLY A 310 -150.46 -44.42 -25.57
N ALA A 311 -149.80 -43.83 -24.57
CA ALA A 311 -149.64 -44.05 -23.12
C ALA A 311 -148.77 -45.27 -22.76
N SER A 312 -147.82 -45.22 -21.81
CA SER A 312 -147.40 -44.17 -20.86
C SER A 312 -145.91 -44.45 -20.42
N GLU A 313 -145.12 -43.61 -19.73
CA GLU A 313 -145.31 -42.29 -19.07
C GLU A 313 -143.92 -41.58 -18.83
N ARG A 314 -143.83 -40.67 -17.84
CA ARG A 314 -142.74 -40.37 -16.84
C ARG A 314 -141.31 -40.93 -17.02
N GLU A 315 -140.22 -40.28 -16.54
CA GLU A 315 -140.03 -39.03 -15.75
C GLU A 315 -138.58 -38.50 -15.89
N GLN A 316 -138.30 -37.28 -15.39
CA GLN A 316 -136.95 -36.85 -14.93
C GLN A 316 -136.69 -37.48 -13.54
N PRO A 317 -135.43 -37.75 -13.08
CA PRO A 317 -134.30 -36.80 -13.13
C PRO A 317 -132.86 -37.40 -13.20
N SER A 318 -131.85 -36.55 -13.02
CA SER A 318 -130.43 -36.88 -12.71
C SER A 318 -130.23 -37.19 -11.21
N PRO A 319 -129.05 -37.64 -10.71
CA PRO A 319 -127.88 -38.35 -11.28
C PRO A 319 -127.62 -39.69 -10.47
N PRO A 320 -126.48 -40.03 -9.79
CA PRO A 320 -125.02 -39.95 -10.05
C PRO A 320 -124.17 -41.25 -9.76
N LYS A 321 -122.92 -41.27 -10.28
CA LYS A 321 -121.65 -41.82 -9.69
C LYS A 321 -121.45 -43.33 -9.28
N VAL A 322 -120.35 -43.90 -9.83
CA VAL A 322 -119.15 -44.53 -9.14
C VAL A 322 -118.99 -46.06 -8.93
N SER A 323 -117.72 -46.53 -9.10
CA SER A 323 -117.02 -47.74 -8.58
C SER A 323 -116.95 -49.02 -9.46
N SER A 324 -115.79 -49.45 -10.01
CA SER A 324 -114.68 -50.33 -9.49
C SER A 324 -114.96 -51.85 -9.67
N ARG A 325 -114.01 -52.82 -9.72
CA ARG A 325 -112.57 -53.01 -9.33
C ARG A 325 -111.96 -54.13 -10.26
N GLU A 326 -110.75 -54.73 -10.23
CA GLU A 326 -109.53 -54.79 -9.38
C GLU A 326 -108.27 -54.38 -10.22
N GLY A 327 -107.01 -54.91 -10.26
CA GLY A 327 -106.20 -55.97 -9.61
C GLY A 327 -105.91 -57.23 -10.45
N PRO A 328 -104.79 -58.01 -10.26
CA PRO A 328 -103.67 -57.88 -9.31
C PRO A 328 -102.29 -57.67 -10.04
N ARG A 329 -101.09 -57.65 -9.41
CA ARG A 329 -100.66 -57.82 -8.01
C ARG A 329 -99.86 -56.59 -7.56
#